data_AF-A0A415BRT4-F1
#
_entry.id   AF-A0A415BRT4-F1
#
_cell.length_a   1.000
_cell.length_b   1.000
_cell.length_c   1.000
_cell.angle_alpha   90.00
_cell.angle_beta   90.00
_cell.angle_gamma   90.00
#
_symmetry.space_group_name_H-M   'P 1'
#
loop_
_entity.id
_entity.type
_entity.pdbx_description
1 polymer ?
#
loop_
_entity_poly.entity_id
_entity_poly.type
_entity_poly.pdbx_seq_one_letter_code
_entity_poly.pdbx_strand_id
1 'polypeptide(L)' 'MLVGDLTKENLKELWENRDKWRMFRGGFSLENIDTCSTCTLNKKCSLMTCRLRNYDQGNSFYNKPIECAVDYSIAL' A
#
# COMPACT_ATOMS: atom_id res chain seq x y z
N MET A 1 -6.25 -7.03 -11.24
CA MET A 1 -5.88 -8.23 -10.47
C MET A 1 -7.16 -8.83 -9.90
N LEU A 2 -7.50 -10.06 -10.27
CA LEU A 2 -8.69 -10.73 -9.75
C LEU A 2 -8.30 -11.63 -8.58
N VAL A 3 -8.87 -11.39 -7.41
CA VAL A 3 -8.59 -12.20 -6.21
C VAL A 3 -9.46 -13.46 -6.16
N GLY A 4 -10.70 -13.39 -6.66
CA GLY A 4 -11.58 -14.55 -6.74
C GLY A 4 -13.02 -14.20 -7.05
N ASP A 5 -13.84 -15.23 -7.17
CA ASP A 5 -15.28 -15.15 -7.43
C ASP A 5 -16.04 -15.97 -6.39
N LEU A 6 -16.76 -15.31 -5.48
CA LEU A 6 -17.52 -15.96 -4.40
C LEU A 6 -18.72 -16.77 -4.89
N THR A 7 -19.11 -16.66 -6.17
CA THR A 7 -20.14 -17.51 -6.76
C THR A 7 -19.60 -18.88 -7.17
N LYS A 8 -18.27 -19.04 -7.23
CA LYS A 8 -17.58 -20.24 -7.71
C LYS A 8 -16.60 -20.84 -6.70
N GLU A 9 -15.97 -20.00 -5.88
CA GLU A 9 -14.91 -20.35 -4.95
C GLU A 9 -15.37 -20.13 -3.50
N ASN A 10 -14.93 -20.99 -2.58
CA ASN A 10 -15.22 -20.82 -1.15
C ASN A 10 -14.46 -19.62 -0.57
N LEU A 11 -15.13 -18.82 0.27
CA LEU A 11 -14.52 -17.68 0.96
C LEU A 11 -13.24 -18.06 1.71
N LYS A 12 -13.22 -19.22 2.38
CA LYS A 12 -12.03 -19.67 3.13
C LYS A 12 -10.84 -19.90 2.20
N GLU A 13 -11.06 -20.58 1.07
CA GLU A 13 -10.01 -20.86 0.08
C GLU A 13 -9.49 -19.57 -0.55
N LEU A 14 -10.39 -18.66 -0.90
CA LEU A 14 -10.01 -17.33 -1.39
C LEU A 14 -9.18 -16.58 -0.36
N TRP A 15 -9.60 -16.59 0.91
CA TRP A 15 -8.93 -15.88 1.98
C TRP A 15 -7.56 -16.48 2.32
N GLU A 16 -7.42 -17.80 2.31
CA GLU A 16 -6.18 -18.51 2.66
C GLU A 16 -5.16 -18.55 1.51
N ASN A 17 -5.57 -18.18 0.29
CA ASN A 17 -4.68 -18.09 -0.87
C ASN A 17 -3.64 -16.97 -0.70
N ARG A 18 -2.49 -17.31 -0.10
CA ARG A 18 -1.43 -16.34 0.23
C ARG A 18 -0.89 -15.61 -0.99
N ASP A 19 -0.78 -16.26 -2.14
CA ASP A 19 -0.19 -15.66 -3.34
C ASP A 19 -1.09 -14.56 -3.91
N LYS A 20 -2.40 -14.80 -3.99
CA LYS A 20 -3.36 -13.77 -4.44
C LYS A 20 -3.46 -12.61 -3.46
N TRP A 21 -3.18 -12.81 -2.16
CA TRP A 21 -3.19 -11.74 -1.17
C TRP A 21 -1.81 -11.15 -0.88
N ARG A 22 -0.73 -11.68 -1.47
CA ARG A 22 0.65 -11.38 -1.08
C ARG A 22 0.94 -9.90 -1.05
N MET A 23 0.51 -9.18 -2.09
CA MET A 23 0.67 -7.73 -2.17
C MET A 23 0.07 -6.98 -0.97
N PHE A 24 -1.05 -7.45 -0.42
CA PHE A 24 -1.76 -6.80 0.68
C PHE A 24 -1.47 -7.41 2.05
N ARG A 25 -0.77 -8.55 2.11
CA ARG A 25 -0.46 -9.29 3.33
C ARG A 25 1.02 -9.64 3.44
N GLY A 26 1.86 -8.61 3.56
CA GLY A 26 3.28 -8.75 3.86
C GLY A 26 4.22 -8.71 2.65
N GLY A 27 3.71 -8.70 1.42
CA GLY A 27 4.49 -8.48 0.20
C GLY A 27 4.66 -7.01 -0.20
N PHE A 28 4.13 -6.09 0.61
CA PHE A 28 4.28 -4.65 0.44
C PHE A 28 4.57 -4.04 1.81
N SER A 29 5.75 -3.45 1.97
CA SER A 29 6.17 -2.75 3.19
C SER A 29 6.55 -1.30 2.88
N LEU A 30 6.70 -0.49 3.92
CA LEU A 30 7.14 0.90 3.78
C LEU A 30 8.53 1.02 3.13
N GLU A 31 9.38 -0.01 3.27
CA GLU A 31 10.70 -0.04 2.66
C GLU A 31 10.64 -0.12 1.13
N ASN A 32 9.53 -0.61 0.58
CA ASN A 32 9.31 -0.67 -0.87
C ASN A 32 8.76 0.63 -1.44
N ILE A 33 8.40 1.61 -0.60
CA ILE A 33 7.83 2.87 -1.05
C ILE A 33 8.95 3.91 -1.17
N ASP A 34 9.01 4.56 -2.33
CA ASP A 34 9.93 5.65 -2.60
C ASP A 34 9.88 6.68 -1.46
N THR A 35 11.05 7.14 -1.00
CA THR A 35 11.21 8.07 0.13
C THR A 35 10.90 7.49 1.52
N CYS A 36 10.09 6.44 1.67
CA CYS A 36 9.69 5.93 3.00
C CYS A 36 10.72 5.01 3.66
N SER A 37 11.59 4.36 2.89
CA SER A 37 12.61 3.42 3.43
C SER A 37 13.57 4.09 4.42
N THR A 38 13.94 5.33 4.18
CA THR A 38 14.86 6.12 5.03
C THR A 38 14.18 7.25 5.79
N CYS A 39 12.86 7.44 5.63
CA CYS A 39 12.13 8.54 6.27
C CYS A 39 11.96 8.30 7.78
N THR A 40 12.37 9.27 8.58
CA THR A 40 12.21 9.25 10.06
C THR A 40 10.75 9.24 10.51
N LEU A 41 9.83 9.68 9.66
CA LEU A 41 8.39 9.71 9.91
C LEU A 41 7.66 8.43 9.47
N ASN A 42 8.36 7.45 8.85
CA ASN A 42 7.72 6.30 8.20
C ASN A 42 6.76 5.52 9.12
N LYS A 43 7.14 5.24 10.37
CA LYS A 43 6.30 4.54 11.35
C LYS A 43 5.03 5.33 11.66
N LYS A 44 5.14 6.67 11.79
CA LYS A 44 4.01 7.55 12.07
C LYS A 44 3.04 7.64 10.88
N CYS A 45 3.56 7.68 9.65
CA CYS A 45 2.75 7.80 8.44
C CYS A 45 2.12 6.48 7.97
N SER A 46 2.59 5.33 8.48
CA SER A 46 2.23 3.98 8.02
C SER A 46 0.73 3.68 7.96
N LEU A 47 -0.07 4.29 8.85
CA LEU A 47 -1.52 4.12 8.92
C LEU A 47 -2.30 5.36 8.46
N MET A 48 -1.62 6.46 8.12
CA MET A 48 -2.27 7.73 7.80
C MET A 48 -2.56 7.89 6.30
N THR A 49 -1.81 7.21 5.43
CA THR A 49 -1.89 7.43 3.99
C THR A 49 -2.48 6.22 3.26
N CYS A 50 -3.66 6.39 2.67
CA CYS A 50 -4.26 5.40 1.78
C CYS A 50 -3.40 5.18 0.51
N ARG A 51 -3.02 3.93 0.20
CA ARG A 51 -2.22 3.60 -1.00
C ARG A 51 -3.01 3.49 -2.29
N LEU A 52 -4.29 3.14 -2.21
CA LEU A 52 -5.16 3.17 -3.38
C LEU A 52 -5.29 4.57 -3.98
N ARG A 53 -5.15 5.64 -3.17
CA ARG A 53 -5.16 7.02 -3.69
C ARG A 53 -4.00 7.32 -4.64
N ASN A 54 -2.83 6.72 -4.44
CA ASN A 54 -1.72 6.88 -5.40
C ASN A 54 -2.09 6.23 -6.74
N TYR A 55 -2.63 5.01 -6.69
CA TYR A 55 -3.08 4.30 -7.87
C TYR A 55 -4.19 5.04 -8.63
N ASP A 56 -5.18 5.56 -7.90
CA ASP A 56 -6.28 6.35 -8.46
C ASP A 56 -5.82 7.60 -9.23
N GLN A 57 -4.73 8.23 -8.79
CA GLN A 57 -4.14 9.39 -9.46
C GLN A 57 -3.13 9.02 -10.57
N GLY A 58 -3.07 7.75 -10.97
CA GLY A 58 -2.18 7.28 -12.03
C GLY A 58 -0.74 7.00 -11.58
N ASN A 59 -0.45 7.07 -10.28
CA ASN A 59 0.86 6.72 -9.73
C ASN A 59 0.94 5.23 -9.37
N SER A 60 2.15 4.69 -9.28
CA SER A 60 2.36 3.35 -8.73
C SER A 60 2.13 3.30 -7.22
N PHE A 61 1.79 2.11 -6.70
CA PHE A 61 1.73 1.85 -5.26
C PHE A 61 3.06 2.11 -4.55
N TYR A 62 4.17 1.93 -5.27
CA TYR A 62 5.53 2.11 -4.76
C TYR A 62 5.99 3.58 -4.79
N ASN A 63 5.28 4.46 -5.48
CA ASN A 63 5.66 5.86 -5.50
C ASN A 63 5.39 6.55 -4.17
N LYS A 64 6.12 7.66 -3.96
CA LYS A 64 5.94 8.56 -2.82
C LYS A 64 4.45 8.89 -2.61
N PRO A 65 3.96 8.90 -1.36
CA PRO A 65 2.62 9.39 -1.04
C PRO A 65 2.31 10.80 -1.57
N ILE A 66 1.14 10.99 -2.17
CA ILE A 66 0.63 12.33 -2.57
C ILE A 66 0.57 13.30 -1.39
N GLU A 67 0.20 12.82 -0.21
CA GLU A 67 0.11 13.63 1.02
C GLU A 67 1.30 13.32 1.95
N CYS A 68 2.51 13.32 1.40
CA CYS A 68 3.70 13.07 2.19
C CYS A 68 3.92 14.21 3.21
N ALA A 69 3.93 13.88 4.50
CA ALA A 69 4.15 14.85 5.59
C ALA A 69 5.41 15.71 5.40
N VAL A 70 6.47 15.14 4.79
CA VAL A 70 7.72 15.84 4.51
C VAL A 70 7.53 17.02 3.56
N ASP A 71 6.60 16.93 2.60
CA ASP A 71 6.36 18.01 1.63
C ASP A 71 5.74 19.25 2.27
N TYR A 72 4.94 19.04 3.31
CA TYR A 72 4.39 20.13 4.12
C TYR A 72 5.38 20.65 5.16
N SER A 73 6.34 19.81 5.58
CA SER A 73 7.36 20.18 6.57
C SER A 73 8.43 21.11 6.00
N ILE A 74 8.65 21.08 4.68
CA ILE A 74 9.57 21.98 3.95
C ILE A 74 8.93 23.35 3.68
N ALA A 75 7.63 23.49 3.91
CA ALA A 75 6.90 24.76 3.77
C ALA A 75 6.85 25.60 5.07
N LEU A 76 7.62 25.23 6.10
CA LEU A 76 7.84 25.96 7.36
C LEU A 76 9.32 26.36 7.46
#